data_AF-A0A1F6T6X7-F1
#
_entry.id   AF-A0A1F6T6X7-F1
#
_cell.length_a   1.000
_cell.length_b   1.000
_cell.length_c   1.000
_cell.angle_alpha   90.00
_cell.angle_beta   90.00
_cell.angle_gamma   90.00
#
_symmetry.space_group_name_H-M   'P 1'
#
loop_
_entity.id
_entity.type
_entity.pdbx_description
1 polymer ?
#
loop_
_entity_poly.entity_id
_entity_poly.type
_entity_poly.pdbx_seq_one_letter_code
_entity_poly.pdbx_strand_id
1 'polypeptide(L)'
;MNDALALILGFVCAGAGGELFVRGIVGVARVTRVPPGIVAVTLAAFATSSPELTVAINAALARTPEISLGDALGSNIVNVALVLGLVAVVAAIRIPRDSVRRDFPAALLVPLLIGALAYDGTLSRTDGAALLVTFVLWLTLTIIEAWRRRSAAEAVLGEPRPWPAFAQCAMGLGLLVVAGRLIVFGAQGIAAIFGLDAFVIGAVL
;
A
#
# COMPACT_ATOMS: atom_id res chain seq x y z
N MET A 1 -6.26 -28.53 5.58
CA MET A 1 -5.33 -28.14 4.49
C MET A 1 -3.95 -28.11 5.10
N ASN A 2 -2.93 -28.78 4.55
CA ASN A 2 -1.61 -28.78 5.18
C ASN A 2 -1.11 -27.33 5.29
N ASP A 3 -0.74 -26.89 6.49
CA ASP A 3 -0.42 -25.47 6.77
C ASP A 3 0.74 -24.97 5.89
N ALA A 4 1.74 -25.83 5.65
CA ALA A 4 2.82 -25.56 4.70
C ALA A 4 2.33 -25.38 3.26
N LEU A 5 1.32 -26.14 2.83
CA LEU A 5 0.73 -26.00 1.49
C LEU A 5 -0.07 -24.69 1.38
N ALA A 6 -0.77 -24.29 2.43
CA ALA A 6 -1.44 -22.98 2.49
C ALA A 6 -0.42 -21.84 2.38
N LEU A 7 0.71 -21.94 3.08
CA LEU A 7 1.78 -20.94 3.03
C LEU A 7 2.40 -20.81 1.63
N ILE A 8 2.75 -21.95 1.00
CA ILE A 8 3.31 -21.98 -0.36
C ILE A 8 2.31 -21.41 -1.36
N LEU A 9 1.05 -21.84 -1.30
CA LEU A 9 0.01 -21.33 -2.19
C LEU A 9 -0.21 -19.83 -1.97
N GLY A 10 -0.16 -19.37 -0.72
CA GLY A 10 -0.22 -17.97 -0.37
C GLY A 10 0.87 -17.14 -1.04
N PHE A 11 2.13 -17.57 -0.98
CA PHE A 11 3.23 -16.86 -1.68
C PHE A 11 3.10 -16.89 -3.20
N VAL A 12 2.65 -18.00 -3.78
CA VAL A 12 2.38 -18.08 -5.22
C VAL A 12 1.25 -17.12 -5.63
N CYS A 13 0.16 -17.08 -4.85
CA CYS A 13 -0.93 -16.13 -5.05
C CYS A 13 -0.47 -14.68 -4.87
N ALA A 14 0.43 -14.39 -3.92
CA ALA A 14 0.98 -13.05 -3.73
C ALA A 14 1.79 -12.58 -4.94
N GLY A 15 2.69 -13.44 -5.44
CA GLY A 15 3.49 -13.14 -6.63
C GLY A 15 2.64 -12.97 -7.89
N ALA A 16 1.72 -13.91 -8.14
CA ALA A 16 0.83 -13.85 -9.29
C ALA A 16 -0.14 -12.66 -9.20
N GLY A 17 -0.70 -12.41 -8.01
CA GLY A 17 -1.61 -11.31 -7.74
C GLY A 17 -0.95 -9.94 -7.93
N GLY A 18 0.27 -9.78 -7.41
CA GLY A 18 1.08 -8.56 -7.57
C GLY A 18 1.39 -8.26 -9.04
N GLU A 19 1.87 -9.25 -9.80
CA GLU A 19 2.14 -9.09 -11.23
C GLU A 19 0.88 -8.74 -12.03
N LEU A 20 -0.23 -9.41 -11.74
CA LEU A 20 -1.51 -9.17 -12.41
C LEU A 20 -2.08 -7.78 -12.07
N PHE A 21 -1.94 -7.36 -10.81
CA PHE A 21 -2.35 -6.05 -10.35
C PHE A 21 -1.54 -4.95 -11.04
N VAL A 22 -0.20 -5.06 -11.09
CA VAL A 22 0.67 -4.10 -11.77
C VAL A 22 0.36 -4.01 -13.27
N ARG A 23 0.15 -5.15 -13.95
CA ARG A 23 -0.29 -5.17 -15.36
C ARG A 23 -1.63 -4.49 -15.55
N GLY A 24 -2.58 -4.73 -14.63
CA GLY A 24 -3.87 -4.08 -14.60
C GLY A 24 -3.75 -2.56 -14.48
N ILE A 25 -2.95 -2.05 -13.54
CA ILE A 25 -2.69 -0.61 -13.35
C ILE A 25 -2.11 0.03 -14.61
N VAL A 26 -1.12 -0.60 -15.24
CA VAL A 26 -0.54 -0.11 -16.49
C VAL A 26 -1.57 -0.15 -17.64
N GLY A 27 -2.42 -1.17 -17.69
CA GLY A 27 -3.51 -1.26 -18.66
C GLY A 27 -4.56 -0.16 -18.46
N VAL A 28 -4.97 0.10 -17.21
CA VAL A 28 -5.93 1.14 -16.86
C VAL A 28 -5.37 2.52 -17.22
N ALA A 29 -4.09 2.76 -16.98
CA ALA A 29 -3.40 3.98 -17.39
C ALA A 29 -3.47 4.21 -18.91
N ARG A 30 -3.26 3.16 -19.71
CA ARG A 30 -3.38 3.24 -21.18
C ARG A 30 -4.80 3.55 -21.64
N VAL A 31 -5.80 2.88 -21.06
CA VAL A 31 -7.21 3.04 -21.44
C VAL A 31 -7.71 4.44 -21.08
N THR A 32 -7.31 4.94 -19.90
CA THR A 32 -7.70 6.27 -19.42
C THR A 32 -6.84 7.39 -20.00
N ARG A 33 -5.77 7.08 -20.74
CA ARG A 33 -4.76 8.03 -21.25
C ARG A 33 -4.16 8.90 -20.15
N VAL A 34 -4.02 8.30 -18.96
CA VAL A 34 -3.44 8.92 -17.78
C VAL A 34 -2.05 8.30 -17.56
N PRO A 35 -1.01 9.09 -17.19
CA PRO A 35 0.30 8.55 -16.87
C PRO A 35 0.22 7.38 -15.86
N PRO A 36 0.92 6.25 -16.07
CA PRO A 36 0.89 5.10 -15.16
C PRO A 36 1.25 5.46 -13.72
N GLY A 37 2.16 6.41 -13.53
CA GLY A 37 2.50 6.94 -12.21
C GLY A 37 1.29 7.53 -11.47
N ILE A 38 0.38 8.22 -12.17
CA ILE A 38 -0.84 8.78 -11.56
C ILE A 38 -1.78 7.67 -11.14
N VAL A 39 -2.04 6.69 -12.02
CA VAL A 39 -2.92 5.56 -11.69
C VAL A 39 -2.34 4.76 -10.52
N ALA A 40 -1.01 4.65 -10.42
CA ALA A 40 -0.36 4.03 -9.27
C ALA A 40 -0.57 4.83 -7.97
N VAL A 41 -0.26 6.15 -7.95
CA VAL A 41 -0.41 6.96 -6.73
C VAL A 41 -1.87 7.25 -6.35
N THR A 42 -2.81 7.01 -7.26
CA THR A 42 -4.25 7.17 -6.99
C THR A 42 -4.89 5.80 -6.83
N LEU A 43 -5.31 5.15 -7.92
CA LEU A 43 -6.06 3.90 -7.88
C LEU A 43 -5.34 2.80 -7.11
N ALA A 44 -4.04 2.59 -7.35
CA ALA A 44 -3.33 1.51 -6.70
C ALA A 44 -3.14 1.78 -5.20
N ALA A 45 -2.63 2.96 -4.85
CA ALA A 45 -2.42 3.36 -3.46
C ALA A 45 -3.72 3.31 -2.63
N PHE A 46 -4.83 3.86 -3.17
CA PHE A 46 -6.12 3.78 -2.50
C PHE A 46 -6.64 2.35 -2.37
N ALA A 47 -6.48 1.51 -3.41
CA ALA A 47 -6.92 0.12 -3.36
C ALA A 47 -6.16 -0.69 -2.30
N THR A 48 -4.85 -0.50 -2.19
CA THR A 48 -4.03 -1.21 -1.21
C THR A 48 -4.22 -0.68 0.21
N SER A 49 -4.52 0.61 0.38
CA SER A 49 -4.76 1.23 1.70
C SER A 49 -6.23 1.24 2.12
N SER A 50 -7.12 0.62 1.33
CA SER A 50 -8.55 0.52 1.64
C SER A 50 -8.84 -0.29 2.92
N PRO A 51 -8.15 -1.42 3.19
CA PRO A 51 -8.31 -2.15 4.45
C PRO A 51 -8.00 -1.28 5.68
N GLU A 52 -6.89 -0.56 5.66
CA GLU A 52 -6.42 0.34 6.73
C GLU A 52 -7.39 1.50 6.92
N LEU A 53 -7.88 2.09 5.83
CA LEU A 53 -8.93 3.11 5.91
C LEU A 53 -10.21 2.55 6.56
N THR A 54 -10.56 1.31 6.27
CA THR A 54 -11.72 0.64 6.87
C THR A 54 -11.51 0.39 8.37
N VAL A 55 -10.31 -0.07 8.77
CA VAL A 55 -9.93 -0.23 10.18
C VAL A 55 -9.99 1.10 10.91
N ALA A 56 -9.42 2.16 10.32
CA ALA A 56 -9.41 3.51 10.88
C ALA A 56 -10.83 4.06 11.11
N ILE A 57 -11.72 3.95 10.12
CA ILE A 57 -13.11 4.40 10.23
C ILE A 57 -13.85 3.59 11.30
N ASN A 58 -13.71 2.25 11.29
CA ASN A 58 -14.38 1.40 12.27
C ASN A 58 -13.91 1.65 13.70
N ALA A 59 -12.60 1.83 13.91
CA ALA A 59 -12.03 2.17 15.21
C ALA A 59 -12.52 3.54 15.72
N ALA A 60 -12.58 4.54 14.85
CA ALA A 60 -13.13 5.85 15.19
C ALA A 60 -14.62 5.78 15.58
N LEU A 61 -15.43 5.02 14.84
CA LEU A 61 -16.84 4.79 15.16
C LEU A 61 -17.02 3.99 16.46
N ALA A 62 -16.12 3.05 16.73
CA ALA A 62 -16.08 2.26 17.96
C ALA A 62 -15.50 3.00 19.16
N ARG A 63 -15.22 4.31 19.04
CA ARG A 63 -14.65 5.15 20.12
C ARG A 63 -13.31 4.63 20.65
N THR A 64 -12.50 4.01 19.80
CA THR A 64 -11.15 3.50 20.09
C THR A 64 -10.14 4.04 19.06
N PRO A 65 -10.00 5.38 18.94
CA PRO A 65 -9.16 6.00 17.91
C PRO A 65 -7.67 5.66 18.02
N GLU A 66 -7.22 5.17 19.18
CA GLU A 66 -5.85 4.72 19.40
C GLU A 66 -5.49 3.54 18.48
N ILE A 67 -6.46 2.66 18.18
CA ILE A 67 -6.29 1.55 17.23
C ILE A 67 -6.03 2.10 15.83
N SER A 68 -6.79 3.12 15.41
CA SER A 68 -6.61 3.76 14.11
C SER A 68 -5.22 4.41 13.98
N LEU A 69 -4.74 5.06 15.04
CA LEU A 69 -3.42 5.69 15.03
C LEU A 69 -2.30 4.64 14.98
N GLY A 70 -2.45 3.56 15.76
CA GLY A 70 -1.53 2.43 15.77
C GLY A 70 -1.42 1.75 14.40
N ASP A 71 -2.55 1.49 13.75
CA ASP A 71 -2.63 0.91 12.40
C ASP A 71 -1.96 1.80 11.35
N ALA A 72 -2.26 3.10 11.37
CA ALA A 72 -1.70 4.06 10.41
C ALA A 72 -0.18 4.26 10.56
N LEU A 73 0.35 4.31 11.79
CA LEU A 73 1.80 4.45 12.02
C LEU A 73 2.53 3.11 11.82
N GLY A 74 1.96 2.00 12.28
CA GLY A 74 2.54 0.66 12.17
C GLY A 74 2.70 0.22 10.72
N SER A 75 1.66 0.38 9.90
CA SER A 75 1.70 0.05 8.47
C SER A 75 2.78 0.82 7.70
N ASN A 76 3.01 2.09 8.03
CA ASN A 76 4.10 2.89 7.45
C ASN A 76 5.47 2.37 7.85
N ILE A 77 5.67 1.96 9.12
CA ILE A 77 6.92 1.36 9.58
C ILE A 77 7.17 0.04 8.86
N VAL A 78 6.16 -0.83 8.76
CA VAL A 78 6.27 -2.11 8.03
C VAL A 78 6.61 -1.89 6.56
N ASN A 79 5.96 -0.93 5.89
CA ASN A 79 6.23 -0.64 4.49
C ASN A 79 7.66 -0.14 4.24
N VAL A 80 8.18 0.74 5.11
CA VAL A 80 9.53 1.32 4.92
C VAL A 80 10.63 0.39 5.43
N ALA A 81 10.51 -0.11 6.66
CA ALA A 81 11.56 -0.88 7.30
C ALA A 81 11.60 -2.33 6.79
N LEU A 82 10.45 -3.00 6.72
CA LEU A 82 10.38 -4.41 6.34
C LEU A 82 10.30 -4.57 4.82
N VAL A 83 9.26 -4.02 4.18
CA VAL A 83 9.01 -4.26 2.75
C VAL A 83 10.10 -3.61 1.89
N LEU A 84 10.29 -2.30 2.00
CA LEU A 84 11.30 -1.60 1.21
C LEU A 84 12.73 -2.05 1.59
N GLY A 85 12.99 -2.30 2.88
CA GLY A 85 14.27 -2.84 3.35
C GLY A 85 14.60 -4.20 2.73
N LEU A 86 13.65 -5.14 2.74
CA LEU A 86 13.82 -6.46 2.13
C LEU A 86 14.02 -6.37 0.62
N VAL A 87 13.21 -5.54 -0.07
CA VAL A 87 13.37 -5.33 -1.52
C VAL A 87 14.75 -4.74 -1.83
N ALA A 88 15.26 -3.81 -1.01
CA ALA A 88 16.58 -3.21 -1.22
C ALA A 88 17.73 -4.21 -1.01
N VAL A 89 17.55 -5.22 -0.16
CA VAL A 89 18.53 -6.31 0.04
C VAL A 89 18.50 -7.29 -1.13
N VAL A 90 17.30 -7.65 -1.61
CA VAL A 90 17.12 -8.70 -2.65
C VAL A 90 17.34 -8.15 -4.06
N ALA A 91 17.02 -6.88 -4.31
CA ALA A 91 17.07 -6.27 -5.63
C ALA A 91 17.67 -4.86 -5.61
N ALA A 92 18.52 -4.55 -6.60
CA ALA A 92 19.05 -3.21 -6.79
C ALA A 92 17.96 -2.26 -7.28
N ILE A 93 17.39 -1.44 -6.38
CA ILE A 93 16.33 -0.49 -6.70
C ILE A 93 16.94 0.74 -7.38
N ARG A 94 16.66 0.94 -8.68
CA ARG A 94 16.98 2.19 -9.39
C ARG A 94 15.79 3.13 -9.34
N ILE A 95 15.83 4.10 -8.43
CA ILE A 95 14.77 5.11 -8.29
C ILE A 95 15.20 6.40 -9.00
N PRO A 96 14.34 7.00 -9.85
CA PRO A 96 14.59 8.33 -10.41
C PRO A 96 14.83 9.37 -9.29
N ARG A 97 15.86 10.20 -9.44
CA ARG A 97 16.23 11.22 -8.43
C ARG A 97 15.07 12.15 -8.08
N ASP A 98 14.23 12.47 -9.05
CA ASP A 98 13.08 13.35 -8.87
C ASP A 98 12.02 12.73 -7.94
N SER A 99 11.73 11.44 -8.09
CA SER A 99 10.80 10.71 -7.21
C SER A 99 11.33 10.69 -5.78
N VAL A 100 12.63 10.43 -5.59
CA VAL A 100 13.25 10.48 -4.25
C VAL A 100 13.12 11.87 -3.64
N ARG A 101 13.41 12.94 -4.38
CA ARG A 101 13.33 14.32 -3.88
C ARG A 101 11.92 14.74 -3.49
N ARG A 102 10.88 14.16 -4.08
CA ARG A 102 9.48 14.46 -3.75
C ARG A 102 8.93 13.57 -2.65
N ASP A 103 9.10 12.25 -2.79
CA ASP A 103 8.40 11.26 -1.98
C ASP A 103 9.11 11.05 -0.63
N PHE A 104 10.45 11.13 -0.58
CA PHE A 104 11.21 10.94 0.65
C PHE A 104 10.96 12.03 1.72
N PRO A 105 10.94 13.34 1.39
CA PRO A 105 10.60 14.36 2.38
C PRO A 105 9.18 14.19 2.91
N ALA A 106 8.21 13.80 2.08
CA ALA A 106 6.84 13.54 2.55
C ALA A 106 6.80 12.37 3.53
N ALA A 107 7.47 11.26 3.21
CA ALA A 107 7.58 10.09 4.08
C ALA A 107 8.26 10.37 5.43
N LEU A 108 9.15 11.37 5.49
CA LEU A 108 9.83 11.78 6.73
C LEU A 108 9.08 12.86 7.52
N LEU A 109 8.60 13.90 6.84
CA LEU A 109 8.01 15.09 7.47
C LEU A 109 6.59 14.83 7.99
N VAL A 110 5.80 13.99 7.32
CA VAL A 110 4.41 13.73 7.74
C VAL A 110 4.35 13.01 9.09
N PRO A 111 5.14 11.95 9.37
CA PRO A 111 5.21 11.36 10.71
C PRO A 111 5.68 12.36 11.79
N LEU A 112 6.64 13.23 11.47
CA LEU A 112 7.09 14.29 12.39
C LEU A 112 5.99 15.31 12.67
N LEU A 113 5.22 15.69 11.65
CA LEU A 113 4.05 16.56 11.80
C LEU A 113 3.00 15.90 12.70
N ILE A 114 2.69 14.62 12.49
CA ILE A 114 1.78 13.87 13.36
C ILE A 114 2.28 13.89 14.81
N GLY A 115 3.57 13.64 15.04
CA GLY A 115 4.17 13.70 16.37
C GLY A 115 4.09 15.09 17.01
N ALA A 116 4.26 16.16 16.22
CA ALA A 116 4.11 17.54 16.69
C ALA A 116 2.65 17.89 17.03
N LEU A 117 1.69 17.45 16.20
CA LEU A 117 0.26 17.66 16.45
C LEU A 117 -0.22 16.88 17.68
N ALA A 118 0.32 15.68 17.90
CA ALA A 118 0.00 14.85 19.05
C ALA A 118 0.78 15.23 20.34
N TYR A 119 1.55 16.32 20.34
CA TYR A 119 2.40 16.70 21.47
C TYR A 119 1.63 16.99 22.76
N ASP A 120 0.39 17.48 22.64
CA ASP A 120 -0.50 17.70 23.79
C ASP A 120 -1.17 16.42 24.31
N GLY A 121 -0.84 15.27 23.72
CA GLY A 121 -1.38 13.96 24.05
C GLY A 121 -2.72 13.65 23.36
N THR A 122 -3.22 14.53 22.49
CA THR A 122 -4.48 14.34 21.78
C THR A 122 -4.34 14.66 20.30
N LEU A 123 -5.14 14.00 19.45
CA LEU A 123 -5.31 14.38 18.05
C LEU A 123 -6.73 14.88 17.87
N SER A 124 -6.87 16.18 17.75
CA SER A 124 -8.15 16.86 17.62
C SER A 124 -8.67 16.82 16.19
N ARG A 125 -9.93 17.27 16.00
CA ARG A 125 -10.54 17.36 14.65
C ARG A 125 -9.81 18.38 13.77
N THR A 126 -9.23 19.42 14.37
CA THR A 126 -8.43 20.42 13.64
C THR A 126 -7.12 19.83 13.14
N ASP A 127 -6.50 18.94 13.91
CA ASP A 127 -5.27 18.24 13.50
C ASP A 127 -5.56 17.28 12.34
N GLY A 128 -6.66 16.53 12.45
CA GLY A 128 -7.15 15.68 11.36
C GLY A 128 -7.45 16.48 10.07
N ALA A 129 -8.05 17.67 10.21
CA ALA A 129 -8.29 18.56 9.07
C ALA A 129 -6.98 19.08 8.46
N ALA A 130 -5.99 19.45 9.28
CA ALA A 130 -4.69 19.88 8.80
C ALA A 130 -3.94 18.76 8.06
N LEU A 131 -3.99 17.53 8.57
CA LEU A 131 -3.42 16.35 7.90
C LEU A 131 -4.13 16.06 6.58
N LEU A 132 -5.46 16.17 6.54
CA LEU A 132 -6.23 15.98 5.32
C LEU A 132 -5.90 17.04 4.25
N VAL A 133 -5.80 18.31 4.64
CA VAL A 133 -5.37 19.39 3.73
C VAL A 133 -3.96 19.13 3.20
N THR A 134 -3.04 18.71 4.07
CA THR A 134 -1.67 18.35 3.68
C THR A 134 -1.66 17.20 2.67
N PHE A 135 -2.46 16.16 2.90
CA PHE A 135 -2.63 15.03 1.98
C PHE A 135 -3.19 15.47 0.62
N VAL A 136 -4.27 16.26 0.61
CA VAL A 136 -4.89 16.76 -0.63
C VAL A 136 -3.92 17.65 -1.41
N LEU A 137 -3.16 18.50 -0.73
CA LEU A 137 -2.14 19.34 -1.35
C LEU A 137 -1.04 18.49 -1.99
N TRP A 138 -0.47 17.54 -1.23
CA TRP A 138 0.58 16.63 -1.72
C TRP A 138 0.09 15.80 -2.92
N LEU A 139 -1.13 15.26 -2.85
CA LEU A 139 -1.74 14.48 -3.92
C LEU A 139 -1.92 15.33 -5.18
N THR A 140 -2.44 16.55 -5.03
CA THR A 140 -2.66 17.48 -6.15
C THR A 140 -1.34 17.85 -6.83
N LEU A 141 -0.30 18.19 -6.06
CA LEU A 141 1.02 18.51 -6.59
C LEU A 141 1.63 17.32 -7.34
N THR A 142 1.50 16.11 -6.77
CA THR A 142 1.99 14.86 -7.39
C THR A 142 1.27 14.56 -8.70
N ILE A 143 -0.05 14.75 -8.74
CA ILE A 143 -0.85 14.59 -9.95
C ILE A 143 -0.39 15.61 -11.00
N ILE A 144 -0.32 16.91 -10.66
CA ILE A 144 0.11 17.97 -11.59
C ILE A 144 1.49 17.68 -12.18
N GLU A 145 2.45 17.26 -11.36
CA GLU A 145 3.79 16.93 -11.83
C GLU A 145 3.77 15.75 -12.79
N ALA A 146 3.03 14.69 -12.46
CA ALA A 146 2.92 13.52 -13.31
C ALA A 146 2.22 13.84 -14.66
N TRP A 147 1.25 14.78 -14.67
CA TRP A 147 0.66 15.30 -15.92
C TRP A 147 1.66 16.08 -16.76
N ARG A 148 2.52 16.91 -16.16
CA ARG A 148 3.56 17.65 -16.89
C ARG A 148 4.57 16.72 -17.57
N ARG A 149 4.76 15.51 -17.05
CA ARG A 149 5.68 14.49 -17.60
C ARG A 149 5.02 13.55 -18.64
N ARG A 150 3.75 13.78 -19.00
CA ARG A 150 2.95 12.94 -19.91
C ARG A 150 3.61 12.70 -21.27
N SER A 151 4.26 13.71 -21.85
CA SER A 151 4.81 13.66 -23.21
C SER A 151 5.91 12.61 -23.44
N ALA A 152 6.58 12.11 -22.38
CA ALA A 152 7.58 11.05 -22.49
C ALA A 152 6.99 9.64 -22.38
N ALA A 153 5.82 9.49 -21.77
CA ALA A 153 5.20 8.19 -21.48
C ALA A 153 4.32 7.68 -22.64
N GLU A 154 3.76 8.58 -23.45
CA GLU A 154 2.86 8.27 -24.56
C GLU A 154 3.58 7.63 -25.77
N ALA A 155 4.91 7.82 -25.91
CA ALA A 155 5.71 7.31 -27.02
C ALA A 155 6.01 5.78 -26.96
N VAL A 156 5.66 5.09 -25.87
CA VAL A 156 6.08 3.69 -25.60
C VAL A 156 4.90 2.70 -25.68
N LEU A 157 3.67 3.15 -25.88
CA LEU A 157 2.47 2.33 -25.60
C LEU A 157 1.67 2.04 -26.87
N GLY A 158 1.63 0.76 -27.28
CA GLY A 158 0.80 0.24 -28.37
C GLY A 158 -0.71 0.16 -28.05
N GLU A 159 -1.49 -0.43 -28.95
CA GLU A 159 -2.97 -0.37 -28.88
C GLU A 159 -3.58 -1.00 -27.61
N PRO A 160 -4.48 -0.30 -26.90
CA PRO A 160 -5.06 -0.77 -25.65
C PRO A 160 -6.23 -1.74 -25.88
N ARG A 161 -6.30 -2.80 -25.04
CA ARG A 161 -7.51 -3.62 -24.85
C ARG A 161 -8.12 -3.33 -23.47
N PRO A 162 -9.33 -2.72 -23.39
CA PRO A 162 -9.83 -2.12 -22.15
C PRO A 162 -10.37 -3.09 -21.10
N TRP A 163 -11.14 -4.10 -21.53
CA TRP A 163 -11.71 -5.11 -20.62
C TRP A 163 -10.68 -5.92 -19.82
N PRO A 164 -9.56 -6.41 -20.43
CA PRO A 164 -8.58 -7.16 -19.66
C PRO A 164 -7.86 -6.30 -18.61
N ALA A 165 -7.73 -4.98 -18.79
CA ALA A 165 -7.00 -4.14 -17.84
C ALA A 165 -7.69 -4.02 -16.48
N PHE A 166 -8.97 -3.67 -16.47
CA PHE A 166 -9.75 -3.58 -15.23
C PHE A 166 -9.94 -4.95 -14.58
N ALA A 167 -10.18 -5.99 -15.38
CA ALA A 167 -10.30 -7.36 -14.89
C ALA A 167 -8.99 -7.88 -14.26
N GLN A 168 -7.84 -7.59 -14.86
CA GLN A 168 -6.52 -7.92 -14.30
C GLN A 168 -6.25 -7.19 -12.99
N CYS A 169 -6.61 -5.89 -12.91
CA CYS A 169 -6.48 -5.13 -11.68
C CYS A 169 -7.33 -5.74 -10.54
N ALA A 170 -8.61 -5.99 -10.80
CA ALA A 170 -9.52 -6.56 -9.82
C ALA A 170 -9.13 -7.99 -9.41
N MET A 171 -8.74 -8.83 -10.38
CA MET A 171 -8.29 -10.20 -10.11
C MET A 171 -6.96 -10.23 -9.35
N GLY A 172 -6.03 -9.33 -9.70
CA GLY A 172 -4.76 -9.19 -9.00
C GLY A 172 -4.96 -8.80 -7.54
N LEU A 173 -5.82 -7.79 -7.29
CA LEU A 173 -6.19 -7.40 -5.93
C LEU A 173 -6.89 -8.53 -5.17
N GLY A 174 -7.81 -9.25 -5.81
CA GLY A 174 -8.47 -10.41 -5.22
C GLY A 174 -7.49 -11.53 -4.84
N LEU A 175 -6.51 -11.82 -5.71
CA LEU A 175 -5.45 -12.78 -5.43
C LEU A 175 -4.54 -12.34 -4.28
N LEU A 176 -4.22 -11.05 -4.16
CA LEU A 176 -3.45 -10.50 -3.04
C LEU A 176 -4.22 -10.66 -1.72
N VAL A 177 -5.53 -10.42 -1.71
CA VAL A 177 -6.37 -10.64 -0.51
C VAL A 177 -6.41 -12.13 -0.13
N VAL A 178 -6.56 -13.02 -1.10
CA VAL A 178 -6.53 -14.47 -0.86
C VAL A 178 -5.15 -14.91 -0.36
N ALA A 179 -4.08 -14.37 -0.93
CA ALA A 179 -2.71 -14.64 -0.52
C ALA A 179 -2.50 -14.30 0.96
N GLY A 180 -2.91 -13.10 1.39
CA GLY A 180 -2.82 -12.69 2.80
C GLY A 180 -3.52 -13.67 3.74
N ARG A 181 -4.74 -14.09 3.40
CA ARG A 181 -5.50 -15.07 4.20
C ARG A 181 -4.80 -16.43 4.28
N LEU A 182 -4.24 -16.91 3.17
CA LEU A 182 -3.54 -18.19 3.11
C LEU A 182 -2.22 -18.16 3.88
N ILE A 183 -1.46 -17.06 3.80
CA ILE A 183 -0.21 -16.86 4.53
C ILE A 183 -0.50 -16.83 6.03
N VAL A 184 -1.48 -16.04 6.48
CA VAL A 184 -1.86 -15.97 7.91
C VAL A 184 -2.31 -17.32 8.42
N PHE A 185 -3.19 -18.02 7.68
CA PHE A 185 -3.65 -19.36 8.06
C PHE A 185 -2.49 -20.36 8.17
N GLY A 186 -1.64 -20.43 7.14
CA GLY A 186 -0.51 -21.37 7.11
C GLY A 186 0.52 -21.07 8.21
N ALA A 187 0.79 -19.79 8.47
CA ALA A 187 1.75 -19.40 9.49
C ALA A 187 1.22 -19.65 10.91
N GLN A 188 -0.07 -19.42 11.18
CA GLN A 188 -0.70 -19.77 12.45
C GLN A 188 -0.63 -21.28 12.72
N GLY A 189 -0.95 -22.11 11.72
CA GLY A 189 -0.89 -23.57 11.85
C GLY A 189 0.53 -24.09 12.13
N ILE A 190 1.52 -23.59 11.37
CA ILE A 190 2.93 -23.96 11.59
C ILE A 190 3.41 -23.53 12.97
N ALA A 191 3.13 -22.29 13.37
CA ALA A 191 3.63 -21.76 14.62
C ALA A 191 2.98 -22.43 15.85
N ALA A 192 1.72 -22.87 15.75
CA ALA A 192 1.09 -23.70 16.77
C ALA A 192 1.79 -25.05 16.96
N ILE A 193 2.31 -25.67 15.89
CA ILE A 193 3.11 -26.91 15.98
C ILE A 193 4.43 -26.68 16.74
N PHE A 194 5.03 -25.50 16.58
CA PHE A 194 6.24 -25.11 17.32
C PHE A 194 5.96 -24.62 18.75
N GLY A 195 4.70 -24.64 19.20
CA GLY A 195 4.31 -24.18 20.54
C GLY A 195 4.50 -22.68 20.74
N LEU A 196 4.54 -21.90 19.65
CA LEU A 196 4.61 -20.45 19.74
C LEU A 196 3.26 -19.90 20.17
N ASP A 197 3.30 -18.96 21.11
CA ASP A 197 2.11 -18.34 21.65
C ASP A 197 1.39 -17.52 20.58
N ALA A 198 0.06 -17.51 20.58
CA ALA A 198 -0.75 -16.80 19.58
C ALA A 198 -0.40 -15.31 19.48
N PHE A 199 0.06 -14.74 20.60
CA PHE A 199 0.58 -13.37 20.66
C PHE A 199 1.86 -13.19 19.82
N VAL A 200 2.83 -14.11 19.92
CA VAL A 200 4.08 -14.05 19.16
C VAL A 200 3.82 -14.24 17.67
N ILE A 201 2.84 -15.07 17.33
CA ILE A 201 2.39 -15.30 15.96
C ILE A 201 1.79 -14.03 15.36
N GLY A 202 0.87 -13.39 16.09
CA GLY A 202 0.21 -12.16 15.63
C GLY A 202 1.13 -10.93 15.58
N ALA A 203 2.23 -10.93 16.33
CA ALA A 203 3.18 -9.80 16.33
C ALA A 203 4.19 -9.83 15.16
N VAL A 204 4.31 -10.95 14.44
CA VAL A 204 5.34 -11.17 13.40
C VAL A 204 4.73 -11.34 11.99
N LEU A 205 3.43 -11.65 11.90
CA LEU A 205 2.67 -11.81 10.65
C LEU A 205 2.04 -10.51 10.17
#